data_AF-A0A147EYQ5-F1
#
_entry.id   AF-A0A147EYQ5-F1
#
_cell.length_a   1.000
_cell.length_b   1.000
_cell.length_c   1.000
_cell.angle_alpha   90.00
_cell.angle_beta   90.00
_cell.angle_gamma   90.00
#
_symmetry.space_group_name_H-M   'P 1'
#
loop_
_entity.id
_entity.type
_entity.pdbx_description
1 polymer ?
#
loop_
_entity_poly.entity_id
_entity_poly.type
_entity_poly.pdbx_seq_one_letter_code
_entity_poly.pdbx_strand_id
1 'polypeptide(L)' 'MTTYDVPDVGRVAVTFSTHRFGNSDQVLKTLDDVRDAAGRDVPYEVWEKVNQYLRAQGVVS' A
#
# COMPACT_ATOMS: atom_id res chain seq x y z
N MET A 1 3.26 -9.68 -3.29
CA MET A 1 2.38 -8.61 -3.80
C MET A 1 0.95 -8.94 -3.45
N THR A 2 0.25 -8.03 -2.79
CA THR A 2 -1.17 -8.17 -2.44
C THR A 2 -1.96 -7.24 -3.33
N THR A 3 -3.14 -7.64 -3.80
CA THR A 3 -4.01 -6.79 -4.62
C THR A 3 -5.10 -6.15 -3.78
N TYR A 4 -5.39 -4.88 -4.05
CA TYR A 4 -6.48 -4.13 -3.42
C TYR A 4 -7.34 -3.50 -4.51
N ASP A 5 -8.64 -3.42 -4.22
CA ASP A 5 -9.59 -2.64 -5.01
C ASP A 5 -9.74 -1.29 -4.32
N VAL A 6 -9.22 -0.23 -4.96
CA VAL A 6 -9.20 1.12 -4.40
C VAL A 6 -10.24 1.96 -5.13
N PRO A 7 -11.18 2.61 -4.40
CA PRO A 7 -12.17 3.50 -5.02
C PRO A 7 -11.51 4.55 -5.91
N ASP A 8 -12.14 4.86 -7.04
CA ASP A 8 -11.67 5.83 -8.06
C ASP A 8 -10.32 5.52 -8.75
N VAL A 9 -9.69 4.39 -8.41
CA VAL A 9 -8.43 3.91 -9.01
C VAL A 9 -8.62 2.55 -9.69
N GLY A 10 -9.38 1.66 -9.05
CA GLY A 10 -9.58 0.28 -9.45
C GLY A 10 -8.58 -0.68 -8.82
N ARG A 11 -8.37 -1.83 -9.45
CA ARG A 11 -7.52 -2.90 -8.93
C ARG A 11 -6.04 -2.58 -9.09
N VAL A 12 -5.33 -2.53 -7.98
CA VAL A 12 -3.87 -2.29 -7.91
C VAL A 12 -3.16 -3.40 -7.15
N ALA A 13 -1.97 -3.75 -7.59
CA ALA A 13 -1.05 -4.63 -6.88
C ALA A 13 -0.08 -3.79 -6.05
N VAL A 14 0.01 -4.06 -4.75
CA VAL A 14 0.86 -3.31 -3.85
C VAL A 14 1.92 -4.20 -3.20
N THR A 15 3.06 -3.59 -2.93
CA THR A 15 4.18 -4.17 -2.19
C THR A 15 4.37 -3.40 -0.89
N PHE A 16 4.62 -4.13 0.19
CA PHE A 16 4.82 -3.55 1.51
C PHE A 16 6.14 -3.99 2.09
N SER A 17 6.77 -3.09 2.84
CA SER A 17 7.84 -3.42 3.75
C SER A 17 7.31 -3.44 5.17
N THR A 18 7.72 -4.45 5.93
CA THR A 18 7.32 -4.63 7.31
C THR A 18 8.53 -4.43 8.20
N HIS A 19 8.52 -3.37 8.99
CA HIS A 19 9.57 -3.03 9.93
C HIS A 19 9.10 -3.38 11.34
N ARG A 20 9.87 -4.22 12.05
CA ARG A 20 9.62 -4.56 13.45
C ARG A 20 10.56 -3.76 14.34
N PHE A 21 10.00 -3.04 15.31
CA PHE A 21 10.78 -2.22 16.24
C PHE A 21 11.04 -3.00 17.55
N GLY A 22 12.22 -3.61 17.69
CA GLY A 22 12.75 -4.14 18.96
C GLY A 22 11.80 -5.03 19.76
N ASN A 23 11.96 -5.11 21.09
CA ASN A 23 11.16 -5.91 22.03
C ASN A 23 9.67 -5.52 22.13
N SER A 24 9.15 -4.73 21.19
CA SER A 24 7.73 -4.39 21.11
C SER A 24 7.06 -5.19 20.00
N ASP A 25 5.81 -5.62 20.22
CA ASP A 25 4.99 -6.23 19.17
C ASP A 25 4.45 -5.20 18.15
N GLN A 26 5.03 -3.99 18.14
CA GLN A 26 4.69 -2.98 17.15
C GLN A 26 5.34 -3.32 15.81
N VAL A 27 4.46 -3.47 14.81
CA VAL A 27 4.82 -3.74 13.43
C VAL A 27 4.40 -2.54 12.61
N LEU A 28 5.37 -1.88 11.97
CA LEU A 28 5.13 -0.79 11.03
C LEU A 28 5.13 -1.37 9.63
N LYS A 29 3.99 -1.25 8.94
CA LYS A 29 3.86 -1.69 7.57
C LYS A 29 3.80 -0.45 6.68
N THR A 30 4.76 -0.31 5.79
CA THR A 30 4.87 0.82 4.86
C THR A 30 4.53 0.36 3.45
N LEU A 31 3.92 1.24 2.67
CA LEU A 31 3.67 1.02 1.25
C LEU A 31 4.94 1.36 0.47
N ASP A 32 5.49 0.41 -0.29
CA ASP A 32 6.71 0.63 -1.07
C ASP A 32 6.39 0.93 -2.54
N ASP A 33 5.56 0.08 -3.15
CA ASP A 33 5.27 0.14 -4.58
C ASP A 33 3.79 -0.15 -4.84
N VAL A 34 3.26 0.49 -5.88
CA VAL A 34 1.88 0.33 -6.36
C VAL A 34 1.91 0.19 -7.86
N ARG A 35 1.33 -0.90 -8.35
CA ARG A 35 1.21 -1.20 -9.77
C ARG A 35 -0.24 -1.35 -10.19
N ASP A 36 -0.55 -0.92 -11.40
CA ASP A 36 -1.86 -1.11 -12.00
C ASP A 36 -2.11 -2.61 -12.32
N ALA A 37 -3.32 -2.92 -12.79
CA ALA A 37 -3.68 -4.28 -13.21
C ALA A 37 -2.82 -4.83 -14.37
N ALA A 38 -2.13 -3.97 -15.12
CA ALA A 38 -1.18 -4.35 -16.17
C ALA A 38 0.26 -4.50 -15.65
N GLY A 39 0.50 -4.29 -14.35
CA GLY A 39 1.81 -4.41 -13.72
C GLY A 39 2.73 -3.21 -13.98
N ARG A 40 2.18 -2.06 -14.38
CA ARG A 40 2.92 -0.81 -14.60
C ARG A 40 2.89 0.05 -13.35
N ASP A 41 3.96 0.83 -13.16
CA ASP A 41 4.03 1.81 -12.07
C ASP A 41 2.92 2.85 -12.24
N VAL A 42 2.28 3.21 -11.14
CA VAL A 42 1.22 4.23 -11.15
C VAL A 42 1.80 5.63 -10.92
N PRO A 43 1.14 6.70 -11.41
CA PRO A 43 1.52 8.07 -11.07
C PRO A 43 1.47 8.31 -9.55
N TYR A 44 2.28 9.25 -9.07
CA TYR A 44 2.36 9.59 -7.63
C TYR A 44 0.99 9.93 -7.02
N GLU A 45 0.13 10.65 -7.75
CA GLU A 45 -1.23 10.99 -7.29
C GLU A 45 -2.08 9.74 -7.02
N VAL A 46 -1.93 8.71 -7.85
CA VAL A 46 -2.62 7.42 -7.68
C VAL A 46 -2.01 6.67 -6.50
N TRP A 47 -0.68 6.64 -6.40
CA TRP A 47 0.03 6.04 -5.28
C TRP A 47 -0.41 6.67 -3.95
N GLU A 48 -0.54 8.00 -3.88
CA GLU A 48 -0.97 8.71 -2.67
C GLU A 48 -2.40 8.37 -2.27
N LYS A 49 -3.33 8.31 -3.24
CA LYS A 49 -4.70 7.84 -2.98
C LYS A 49 -4.74 6.42 -2.43
N VAL A 50 -3.96 5.52 -3.02
CA VAL A 50 -3.84 4.13 -2.56
C VAL A 50 -3.26 4.09 -1.14
N ASN A 51 -2.21 4.87 -0.86
CA ASN A 51 -1.62 4.98 0.47
C ASN A 51 -2.63 5.49 1.52
N GLN A 52 -3.36 6.56 1.22
CA GLN A 52 -4.39 7.12 2.10
C GLN A 52 -5.51 6.11 2.37
N TYR A 53 -5.97 5.40 1.34
CA TYR A 53 -6.98 4.35 1.49
C TYR A 53 -6.48 3.22 2.39
N LEU A 54 -5.26 2.73 2.18
CA LEU A 54 -4.69 1.64 2.98
C LEU A 54 -4.43 2.06 4.43
N ARG A 55 -4.06 3.32 4.67
CA ARG A 55 -3.96 3.91 6.02
C ARG A 55 -5.32 3.93 6.72
N ALA A 56 -6.38 4.35 6.02
CA ALA A 56 -7.74 4.37 6.58
C ALA A 56 -8.26 2.97 6.94
N GLN A 57 -7.80 1.94 6.22
CA GLN A 57 -8.10 0.52 6.52
C GLN A 57 -7.23 -0.08 7.62
N GLY A 58 -6.24 0.66 8.15
CA GLY A 58 -5.29 0.15 9.15
C GLY A 58 -4.29 -0.88 8.59
N VAL A 59 -4.11 -0.93 7.28
CA VAL A 59 -3.19 -1.86 6.61
C VAL A 59 -1.75 -1.36 6.66
N VAL A 60 -1.56 -0.05 6.60
CA VAL A 60 -0.25 0.62 6.69
C VAL A 60 -0.28 1.72 7.74
N SER A 61 0.86 1.95 8.39
CA SER A 61 1.02 2.90 9.51
C SER A 61 2.26 3.77 9.31
#